data_AF-A0A397UMN3-F1
#
_entry.id   AF-A0A397UMN3-F1
#
_cell.length_a   1.000
_cell.length_b   1.000
_cell.length_c   1.000
_cell.angle_alpha   90.00
_cell.angle_beta   90.00
_cell.angle_gamma   90.00
#
_symmetry.space_group_name_H-M   'P 1'
#
loop_
_entity.id
_entity.type
_entity.pdbx_description
1 polymer ?
#
loop_
_entity_poly.entity_id
_entity_poly.type
_entity_poly.pdbx_seq_one_letter_code
_entity_poly.pdbx_strand_id
1 'polypeptide(L)'
;MDLPTAWNPDDKSTYTHLSVDSSGLRVNHEDLIMSDVVGAIRANHPIPPQCKLFYFEVDIIMGEGKNKWIRIGFCEKEVNLNRMPGWDDVSWGYHGDNGYFYCCSRRGSPYGPSFSTGDTIGCCLNFKNNTVFYTKNGINLGSYCKSFRVMPFYIMRITMV
;
A
#
# COMPACT_ATOMS: atom_id res chain seq x y z
N MET A 1 17.26 13.46 -6.39
CA MET A 1 16.45 12.48 -5.66
C MET A 1 15.27 12.18 -6.55
N ASP A 2 15.08 10.90 -6.87
CA ASP A 2 14.05 10.46 -7.81
C ASP A 2 12.74 10.18 -7.07
N LEU A 3 11.61 10.40 -7.74
CA LEU A 3 10.28 10.09 -7.23
C LEU A 3 9.93 8.62 -7.52
N PRO A 4 9.06 7.99 -6.72
CA PRO A 4 8.49 6.69 -7.09
C PRO A 4 7.65 6.84 -8.35
N THR A 5 8.00 6.08 -9.39
CA THR A 5 7.33 6.12 -10.70
C THR A 5 6.85 4.75 -11.17
N ALA A 6 7.33 3.67 -10.55
CA ALA A 6 7.00 2.29 -10.92
C ALA A 6 7.16 1.35 -9.71
N TRP A 7 6.64 0.14 -9.82
CA TRP A 7 6.91 -0.95 -8.90
C TRP A 7 8.32 -1.50 -9.10
N ASN A 8 8.93 -1.98 -8.02
CA ASN A 8 10.26 -2.57 -8.04
C ASN A 8 10.15 -4.10 -8.11
N PRO A 9 10.46 -4.74 -9.25
CA PRO A 9 10.41 -6.18 -9.37
C PRO A 9 11.44 -6.89 -8.47
N ASP A 10 12.48 -6.20 -8.01
CA ASP A 10 13.50 -6.78 -7.11
C ASP A 10 13.17 -6.59 -5.63
N ASP A 11 12.16 -5.78 -5.29
CA ASP A 11 11.78 -5.47 -3.92
C ASP A 11 10.32 -5.83 -3.65
N LYS A 12 10.09 -7.13 -3.60
CA LYS A 12 8.80 -7.79 -3.41
C LYS A 12 8.94 -9.03 -2.51
N SER A 13 7.79 -9.52 -2.04
CA SER A 13 7.65 -10.78 -1.31
C SER A 13 8.43 -11.92 -1.97
N THR A 14 9.02 -12.76 -1.15
CA THR A 14 9.66 -14.02 -1.58
C THR A 14 8.71 -15.21 -1.51
N TYR A 15 7.56 -15.04 -0.85
CA TYR A 15 6.61 -16.13 -0.61
C TYR A 15 5.47 -16.18 -1.63
N THR A 16 5.27 -15.10 -2.40
CA THR A 16 4.22 -15.03 -3.43
C THR A 16 4.83 -14.77 -4.80
N HIS A 17 4.20 -15.30 -5.83
CA HIS A 17 4.58 -15.04 -7.21
C HIS A 17 3.93 -13.74 -7.69
N LEU A 18 4.48 -12.61 -7.25
CA LEU A 18 4.12 -11.29 -7.78
C LEU A 18 4.97 -10.96 -9.00
N SER A 19 4.33 -10.58 -10.09
CA SER A 19 4.99 -10.05 -11.28
C SER A 19 4.59 -8.60 -11.55
N VAL A 20 5.51 -7.87 -12.18
CA VAL A 20 5.27 -6.50 -12.66
C VAL A 20 5.29 -6.55 -14.18
N ASP A 21 4.33 -5.89 -14.81
CA ASP A 21 4.28 -5.79 -16.25
C ASP A 21 5.42 -4.93 -16.83
N SER A 22 5.54 -4.90 -18.16
CA SER A 22 6.57 -4.11 -18.84
C SER A 22 6.46 -2.61 -18.63
N SER A 23 5.28 -2.10 -18.28
CA SER A 23 5.09 -0.68 -17.94
C SER A 23 5.64 -0.33 -16.56
N GLY A 24 5.83 -1.34 -15.69
CA GLY A 24 6.22 -1.11 -14.30
C GLY A 24 5.07 -0.67 -13.40
N LEU A 25 3.84 -0.57 -13.90
CA LEU A 25 2.70 0.03 -13.19
C LEU A 25 1.64 -0.99 -12.77
N ARG A 26 1.63 -2.17 -13.40
CA ARG A 26 0.68 -3.23 -13.07
C ARG A 26 1.37 -4.37 -12.35
N VAL A 27 0.83 -4.73 -11.20
CA VAL A 27 1.23 -5.91 -10.43
C VAL A 27 0.21 -7.00 -10.68
N ASN A 28 0.67 -8.22 -10.95
CA ASN A 28 -0.17 -9.40 -11.07
C ASN A 28 0.24 -10.43 -10.02
N HIS A 29 -0.76 -11.18 -9.55
CA HIS A 29 -0.56 -12.34 -8.68
C HIS A 29 -0.65 -13.60 -9.55
N GLU A 30 0.45 -14.34 -9.67
CA GLU A 30 0.56 -15.49 -10.60
C GLU A 30 0.27 -16.83 -9.93
N ASP A 31 0.10 -16.87 -8.61
CA ASP A 31 -0.21 -18.12 -7.91
C ASP A 31 -1.61 -18.63 -8.26
N LEU A 32 -1.63 -19.81 -8.88
CA LEU A 32 -2.83 -20.55 -9.27
C LEU A 32 -3.56 -21.21 -8.09
N ILE A 33 -2.91 -21.29 -6.93
CA ILE A 33 -3.42 -21.97 -5.75
C ILE A 33 -3.71 -20.91 -4.68
N MET A 34 -4.96 -20.86 -4.22
CA MET A 34 -5.35 -20.15 -2.99
C MET A 34 -4.53 -20.69 -1.82
N SER A 35 -3.36 -20.09 -1.61
CA SER A 35 -2.60 -20.25 -0.39
C SER A 35 -2.89 -19.03 0.48
N ASP A 36 -2.94 -19.21 1.80
CA ASP A 36 -3.06 -18.10 2.78
C ASP A 36 -1.79 -17.22 2.83
N VAL A 37 -0.95 -17.31 1.81
CA VAL A 37 0.30 -16.60 1.72
C VAL A 37 0.03 -15.19 1.25
N VAL A 38 0.56 -14.23 2.01
CA VAL A 38 0.45 -12.81 1.71
C VAL A 38 1.80 -12.31 1.23
N GLY A 39 1.76 -11.42 0.24
CA GLY A 39 2.96 -10.84 -0.30
C GLY A 39 2.75 -9.42 -0.74
N ALA A 40 3.74 -8.60 -0.45
CA ALA A 40 3.79 -7.18 -0.70
C ALA A 40 4.84 -6.89 -1.78
N ILE A 41 4.61 -5.90 -2.61
CA ILE A 41 5.63 -5.32 -3.50
C ILE A 41 5.78 -3.84 -3.21
N ARG A 42 6.97 -3.31 -3.42
CA ARG A 42 7.30 -1.92 -3.13
C ARG A 42 7.67 -1.11 -4.38
N ALA A 43 7.44 0.21 -4.35
CA ALA A 43 7.86 1.13 -5.43
C ALA A 43 9.39 1.17 -5.64
N ASN A 44 9.84 1.59 -6.82
CA ASN A 44 11.25 1.69 -7.23
C ASN A 44 12.05 2.70 -6.42
N HIS A 45 11.42 3.79 -5.98
CA HIS A 45 12.05 4.83 -5.19
C HIS A 45 11.26 5.18 -3.93
N PRO A 46 11.94 5.71 -2.90
CA PRO A 46 11.28 6.33 -1.76
C PRO A 46 10.51 7.61 -2.12
N ILE A 47 9.48 7.95 -1.34
CA ILE A 47 8.92 9.30 -1.35
C ILE A 47 9.92 10.30 -0.73
N PRO A 48 10.38 11.32 -1.47
CA PRO A 48 11.36 12.27 -0.94
C PRO A 48 10.81 13.07 0.24
N PRO A 49 11.60 13.30 1.31
CA PRO A 49 11.17 14.07 2.48
C PRO A 49 10.78 15.52 2.15
N GLN A 50 11.27 16.06 1.03
CA GLN A 50 10.96 17.43 0.60
C GLN A 50 9.55 17.55 0.03
N CYS A 51 8.90 16.42 -0.31
CA CYS A 51 7.49 16.38 -0.66
C CYS A 51 6.69 16.78 0.58
N LYS A 52 6.08 17.96 0.56
CA LYS A 52 5.16 18.39 1.63
C LYS A 52 3.87 17.57 1.63
N LEU A 53 3.49 17.12 0.45
CA LEU A 53 2.32 16.30 0.16
C LEU A 53 2.73 15.32 -0.95
N PHE A 54 2.36 14.06 -0.81
CA PHE A 54 2.53 13.05 -1.85
C PHE A 54 1.22 12.29 -2.03
N TYR A 55 0.83 12.04 -3.28
CA TYR A 55 -0.41 11.37 -3.63
C TYR A 55 -0.17 10.33 -4.71
N PHE A 56 -0.79 9.17 -4.57
CA PHE A 56 -0.85 8.14 -5.60
C PHE A 56 -2.23 7.47 -5.55
N GLU A 57 -2.61 6.87 -6.67
CA GLU A 57 -3.83 6.07 -6.80
C GLU A 57 -3.48 4.65 -7.26
N VAL A 58 -4.34 3.71 -6.87
CA VAL A 58 -4.28 2.32 -7.28
C VAL A 58 -5.65 1.93 -7.80
N ASP A 59 -5.70 1.55 -9.07
CA ASP A 59 -6.90 0.99 -9.69
C ASP A 59 -6.97 -0.51 -9.44
N ILE A 60 -8.09 -0.96 -8.89
CA ILE A 60 -8.30 -2.38 -8.62
C ILE A 60 -8.94 -3.01 -9.84
N ILE A 61 -8.12 -3.72 -10.60
CA ILE A 61 -8.53 -4.41 -11.82
C ILE A 61 -8.98 -5.85 -11.51
N MET A 62 -9.88 -6.40 -12.35
CA MET A 62 -10.22 -7.83 -12.27
C MET A 62 -8.99 -8.66 -12.68
N GLY A 63 -8.61 -9.59 -11.80
CA GLY A 63 -8.00 -10.85 -12.22
C GLY A 63 -9.09 -11.91 -12.41
N GLU A 64 -8.73 -13.11 -12.87
CA GLU A 64 -9.64 -14.25 -13.03
C GLU A 64 -10.22 -14.79 -11.69
N GLY A 65 -10.10 -14.05 -10.58
CA GLY A 65 -10.52 -14.42 -9.23
C GLY A 65 -11.24 -13.30 -8.48
N LYS A 66 -11.98 -13.66 -7.42
CA LYS A 66 -12.70 -12.71 -6.55
C LYS A 66 -11.73 -11.89 -5.69
N ASN A 67 -11.36 -10.71 -6.16
CA ASN A 67 -10.38 -9.81 -5.54
C ASN A 67 -10.96 -9.02 -4.35
N LYS A 68 -11.07 -9.67 -3.17
CA LYS A 68 -11.36 -9.00 -1.89
C LYS A 68 -10.12 -8.78 -1.02
N TRP A 69 -8.95 -9.18 -1.50
CA TRP A 69 -7.75 -9.31 -0.67
C TRP A 69 -6.69 -8.24 -0.93
N ILE A 70 -7.10 -7.13 -1.55
CA ILE A 70 -6.19 -6.02 -1.86
C ILE A 70 -6.01 -5.12 -0.64
N ARG A 71 -4.76 -4.76 -0.34
CA ARG A 71 -4.38 -3.84 0.73
C ARG A 71 -3.49 -2.78 0.12
N ILE A 72 -3.69 -1.52 0.47
CA ILE A 72 -2.89 -0.41 -0.05
C ILE A 72 -2.27 0.32 1.12
N GLY A 73 -0.99 0.63 1.02
CA GLY A 73 -0.27 1.21 2.14
C GLY A 73 1.11 1.72 1.81
N PHE A 74 1.86 2.00 2.87
CA PHE A 74 3.23 2.47 2.82
C PHE A 74 4.00 1.92 4.03
N CYS A 75 5.30 1.72 3.86
CA CYS A 75 6.16 1.12 4.88
C CYS A 75 7.61 1.57 4.70
N GLU A 76 8.45 1.47 5.74
CA GLU A 76 9.90 1.69 5.64
C GLU A 76 10.65 0.54 4.90
N LYS A 77 11.92 0.77 4.53
CA LYS A 77 12.73 -0.14 3.67
C LYS A 77 12.98 -1.51 4.32
N GLU A 78 12.99 -1.58 5.64
CA GLU A 78 13.33 -2.80 6.37
C GLU A 78 12.09 -3.67 6.67
N VAL A 79 10.89 -3.20 6.35
CA VAL A 79 9.65 -3.95 6.59
C VAL A 79 9.60 -5.25 5.78
N ASN A 80 9.21 -6.34 6.44
CA ASN A 80 9.06 -7.66 5.86
C ASN A 80 7.90 -7.69 4.86
N LEU A 81 8.19 -8.01 3.59
CA LEU A 81 7.21 -8.05 2.51
C LEU A 81 6.42 -9.36 2.40
N ASN A 82 6.66 -10.32 3.28
CA ASN A 82 5.87 -11.55 3.38
C ASN A 82 4.67 -11.37 4.34
N ARG A 83 4.23 -10.13 4.56
CA ARG A 83 3.18 -9.72 5.51
C ARG A 83 2.33 -8.58 4.95
N MET A 84 1.10 -8.44 5.48
CA MET A 84 0.17 -7.41 5.01
C MET A 84 0.63 -5.99 5.40
N PRO A 85 0.33 -4.98 4.56
CA PRO A 85 0.53 -3.57 4.89
C PRO A 85 -0.10 -3.20 6.25
N GLY A 86 0.64 -2.49 7.09
CA GLY A 86 0.15 -2.03 8.39
C GLY A 86 0.37 -2.98 9.57
N TRP A 87 0.77 -4.25 9.34
CA TRP A 87 0.84 -5.26 10.40
C TRP A 87 2.13 -5.25 11.22
N ASP A 88 3.21 -4.73 10.66
CA ASP A 88 4.52 -4.64 11.31
C ASP A 88 4.84 -3.21 11.69
N ASP A 89 5.80 -3.04 12.60
CA ASP A 89 6.28 -1.71 12.95
C ASP A 89 6.72 -0.96 11.70
N VAL A 90 6.60 0.37 11.73
CA VAL A 90 6.87 1.28 10.61
C VAL A 90 6.18 0.88 9.28
N SER A 91 4.97 0.33 9.38
CA SER A 91 4.09 -0.03 8.26
C SER A 91 2.66 0.45 8.51
N TRP A 92 2.00 0.90 7.44
CA TRP A 92 0.63 1.43 7.45
C TRP A 92 -0.15 0.88 6.27
N GLY A 93 -1.43 0.57 6.45
CA GLY A 93 -2.24 0.01 5.37
C GLY A 93 -3.75 0.14 5.56
N TYR A 94 -4.45 0.40 4.47
CA TYR A 94 -5.90 0.35 4.34
C TYR A 94 -6.29 -0.93 3.62
N HIS A 95 -7.16 -1.73 4.26
CA HIS A 95 -7.49 -3.09 3.81
C HIS A 95 -8.85 -3.14 3.12
N GLY A 96 -8.90 -3.73 1.93
CA GLY A 96 -10.09 -3.79 1.10
C GLY A 96 -11.17 -4.74 1.60
N ASP A 97 -10.80 -5.81 2.30
CA ASP A 97 -11.73 -6.83 2.78
C ASP A 97 -12.72 -6.30 3.82
N ASN A 98 -12.25 -5.43 4.73
CA ASN A 98 -13.02 -4.94 5.87
C ASN A 98 -13.09 -3.41 5.98
N GLY A 99 -12.31 -2.68 5.18
CA GLY A 99 -12.25 -1.22 5.23
C GLY A 99 -11.46 -0.67 6.44
N TYR A 100 -10.67 -1.50 7.11
CA TYR A 100 -9.94 -1.09 8.32
C TYR A 100 -8.58 -0.50 7.96
N PHE A 101 -8.12 0.40 8.82
CA PHE A 101 -6.77 0.92 8.78
C PHE A 101 -5.91 0.22 9.84
N TYR A 102 -4.71 -0.19 9.43
CA TYR A 102 -3.71 -0.86 10.25
C TYR A 102 -2.48 0.04 10.35
N CYS A 103 -2.00 0.26 11.57
CA CYS A 103 -0.94 1.22 11.89
C CYS A 103 0.03 0.56 12.86
N CYS A 104 1.17 0.09 12.36
CA CYS A 104 2.19 -0.58 13.16
C CYS A 104 1.65 -1.73 14.04
N SER A 105 0.56 -2.39 13.60
CA SER A 105 -0.20 -3.31 14.44
C SER A 105 -1.11 -4.22 13.63
N ARG A 106 -1.20 -5.49 14.02
CA ARG A 106 -2.20 -6.45 13.50
C ARG A 106 -3.63 -6.14 13.96
N ARG A 107 -3.81 -5.23 14.92
CA ARG A 107 -5.14 -4.77 15.36
C ARG A 107 -5.51 -3.53 14.56
N GLY A 108 -6.27 -3.74 13.50
CA GLY A 108 -6.83 -2.65 12.70
C GLY A 108 -7.97 -1.94 13.42
N SER A 109 -8.30 -0.74 12.95
CA SER A 109 -9.44 0.05 13.41
C SER A 109 -10.38 0.37 12.24
N PRO A 110 -11.70 0.51 12.48
CA PRO A 110 -12.63 1.00 11.47
C PRO A 110 -12.15 2.33 10.90
N TYR A 111 -12.16 2.45 9.57
CA TYR A 111 -11.68 3.65 8.89
C TYR A 111 -12.60 4.07 7.75
N GLY A 112 -12.72 3.24 6.72
CA GLY A 112 -13.48 3.53 5.52
C GLY A 112 -14.36 2.36 5.10
N PRO A 113 -15.06 2.47 3.97
CA PRO A 113 -15.78 1.35 3.37
C PRO A 113 -14.81 0.25 2.93
N SER A 114 -15.31 -0.96 2.66
CA SER A 114 -14.53 -1.95 1.89
C SER A 114 -14.33 -1.48 0.44
N PHE A 115 -13.36 -2.08 -0.25
CA PHE A 115 -13.10 -1.80 -1.66
C PHE A 115 -12.72 -3.08 -2.42
N SER A 116 -12.95 -3.05 -3.73
CA SER A 116 -12.87 -4.23 -4.59
C SER A 116 -12.56 -3.78 -6.02
N THR A 117 -12.42 -4.76 -6.91
CA THR A 117 -12.46 -4.55 -8.37
C THR A 117 -13.39 -3.42 -8.79
N GLY A 118 -12.87 -2.54 -9.64
CA GLY A 118 -13.57 -1.39 -10.21
C GLY A 118 -13.43 -0.13 -9.37
N ASP A 119 -12.94 -0.23 -8.14
CA ASP A 119 -12.63 0.93 -7.31
C ASP A 119 -11.22 1.45 -7.60
N THR A 120 -11.07 2.77 -7.54
CA THR A 120 -9.79 3.50 -7.47
C THR A 120 -9.56 3.95 -6.04
N ILE A 121 -8.45 3.56 -5.44
CA ILE A 121 -8.09 3.94 -4.07
C ILE A 121 -6.87 4.85 -4.10
N GLY A 122 -7.06 6.09 -3.66
CA GLY A 122 -5.97 7.03 -3.49
C GLY A 122 -5.42 7.03 -2.07
N CYS A 123 -4.15 7.34 -1.93
CA CYS A 123 -3.46 7.51 -0.66
C CYS A 123 -2.68 8.82 -0.68
N CYS A 124 -2.97 9.68 0.30
CA CYS A 124 -2.36 10.99 0.44
C CYS A 124 -1.56 11.08 1.73
N LEU A 125 -0.27 11.34 1.58
CA LEU A 125 0.69 11.49 2.66
C LEU A 125 1.00 12.97 2.85
N ASN A 126 0.58 13.53 3.99
CA ASN A 126 0.83 14.91 4.35
C ASN A 126 1.95 14.97 5.38
N PHE A 127 3.12 15.39 4.92
CA PHE A 127 4.34 15.49 5.72
C PHE A 127 4.41 16.78 6.54
N LYS A 128 3.54 17.76 6.30
CA LYS A 128 3.49 18.98 7.13
C LYS A 128 2.95 18.70 8.52
N ASN A 129 1.97 17.78 8.61
CA ASN A 129 1.27 17.46 9.85
C ASN A 129 1.35 15.96 10.20
N ASN A 130 2.15 15.18 9.46
CA ASN A 130 2.35 13.74 9.62
C ASN A 130 1.04 12.96 9.69
N THR A 131 0.15 13.24 8.73
CA THR A 131 -1.14 12.56 8.59
C THR A 131 -1.24 11.85 7.25
N VAL A 132 -2.06 10.79 7.23
CA VAL A 132 -2.46 10.12 6.00
C VAL A 132 -3.98 10.19 5.87
N PHE A 133 -4.46 10.28 4.64
CA PHE A 133 -5.86 10.01 4.31
C PHE A 133 -5.94 9.24 3.00
N TYR A 134 -7.00 8.48 2.84
CA TYR A 134 -7.30 7.77 1.61
C TYR A 134 -8.48 8.40 0.90
N THR A 135 -8.58 8.14 -0.39
CA THR A 135 -9.73 8.44 -1.21
C THR A 135 -10.27 7.13 -1.80
N LYS A 136 -11.57 7.09 -2.05
CA LYS A 136 -12.20 6.02 -2.84
C LYS A 136 -13.00 6.67 -3.96
N ASN A 137 -12.67 6.35 -5.21
CA ASN A 137 -13.32 6.89 -6.40
C ASN A 137 -13.40 8.44 -6.35
N GLY A 138 -12.29 9.08 -5.96
CA GLY A 138 -12.17 10.53 -5.81
C GLY A 138 -12.78 11.12 -4.52
N ILE A 139 -13.48 10.34 -3.70
CA ILE A 139 -14.10 10.81 -2.46
C ILE A 139 -13.14 10.64 -1.28
N ASN A 140 -12.83 11.72 -0.55
CA ASN A 140 -12.00 11.70 0.64
C ASN A 140 -12.69 10.96 1.80
N LEU A 141 -12.00 9.97 2.39
CA LEU A 141 -12.52 9.13 3.47
C LEU A 141 -12.22 9.68 4.89
N GLY A 142 -11.60 10.85 4.97
CA GLY A 142 -11.17 11.47 6.22
C GLY A 142 -9.73 11.11 6.60
N SER A 143 -9.11 11.98 7.39
CA SER A 143 -7.74 11.77 7.87
C SER A 143 -7.69 10.76 9.00
N TYR A 144 -6.75 9.83 8.91
CA TYR A 144 -6.49 8.82 9.93
C TYR A 144 -5.00 8.80 10.29
N CYS A 145 -4.70 8.60 11.57
CA CYS A 145 -3.38 8.69 12.18
C CYS A 145 -2.76 10.11 12.21
N LYS A 146 -2.33 10.53 13.42
CA LYS A 146 -1.71 11.84 13.69
C LYS A 146 -0.19 11.78 13.90
N SER A 147 0.43 10.60 13.82
CA SER A 147 1.88 10.48 14.06
C SER A 147 2.40 9.14 13.57
N PHE A 148 2.79 9.05 12.30
CA PHE A 148 3.90 8.17 11.96
C PHE A 148 5.18 8.88 12.44
N ARG A 149 5.95 8.27 13.35
CA ARG A 149 7.24 8.84 13.78
C ARG A 149 8.13 8.93 12.55
N VAL A 150 8.30 10.15 12.09
CA VAL A 150 9.14 10.52 10.96
C VAL A 150 10.60 10.32 11.35
N MET A 151 11.19 9.22 10.89
CA MET A 151 12.64 9.12 10.80
C MET A 151 13.12 9.89 9.55
N PRO A 152 14.32 10.50 9.56
CA PRO A 152 14.77 11.41 8.49
C PRO A 152 15.03 10.75 7.12
N PHE A 153 14.81 9.44 6.98
CA PHE A 153 15.04 8.65 5.76
C PHE A 153 13.74 7.99 5.31
N TYR A 154 12.82 8.77 4.75
CA TYR A 154 11.57 8.20 4.26
C TYR A 154 11.84 7.31 3.06
N ILE A 155 11.81 6.00 3.28
CA ILE A 155 11.59 5.03 2.20
C ILE A 155 10.21 4.48 2.39
N MET A 156 9.21 5.33 2.17
CA MET A 156 7.82 4.89 2.09
C MET A 156 7.59 4.33 0.70
N ARG A 157 7.32 3.02 0.63
CA ARG A 157 7.03 2.37 -0.64
C ARG A 157 5.59 1.89 -0.65
N ILE A 158 4.90 2.19 -1.76
CA ILE A 158 3.54 1.71 -1.98
C ILE A 158 3.53 0.20 -1.81
N THR A 159 2.53 -0.38 -1.16
CA THR A 159 2.43 -1.83 -1.03
C THR A 159 1.06 -2.34 -1.46
N MET A 160 1.04 -3.39 -2.29
CA MET A 160 -0.16 -4.10 -2.73
C MET A 160 0.01 -5.63 -2.58
N VAL A 161 -1.04 -6.30 -2.07
CA VAL A 161 -1.29 -7.75 -2.16
C VAL A 161 -2.39 -7.94 -3.20
#